data_AF-A0A834XIP6-F1
#
_entry.id   AF-A0A834XIP6-F1
#
_cell.length_a   1.000
_cell.length_b   1.000
_cell.length_c   1.000
_cell.angle_alpha   90.00
_cell.angle_beta   90.00
_cell.angle_gamma   90.00
#
_symmetry.space_group_name_H-M   'P 1'
#
loop_
_entity.id
_entity.type
_entity.pdbx_description
1 polymer ?
#
loop_
_entity_poly.entity_id
_entity_poly.type
_entity_poly.pdbx_seq_one_letter_code
_entity_poly.pdbx_strand_id
1 'polypeptide(L)'
;MLALVNYQLDEIQNEPQDKLKFQTLSINENSQNFDLQKNQNKTKFHRLKIDESCSISTGVLKIIKQSYFLRELSLLYSQLNEELIVMISDDDHVPLETLRIQADSETKINSKINDKTWQRLGDHSPNLNLIMTLYVDDDEDDSCLINSSIPITHLQLEGISSAVLLRKISENCLKLVELVVGSCTSDGPIDDELISLSKNCLKLTAVGIGDCEITCSGLVEFVENCNERLKLFYVWETSIIEDENFDILTATKKVSYLLKRNWTPEYISPW
;
A
#
# COMPACT_ATOMS: atom_id res chain seq x y z
N MET A 1 16.99 -1.37 -1.36
CA MET A 1 15.69 -1.83 -0.79
C MET A 1 15.63 -1.77 0.74
N LEU A 2 16.67 -2.22 1.48
CA LEU A 2 16.75 -2.14 2.96
C LEU A 2 16.68 -0.71 3.56
N ALA A 3 17.06 0.33 2.82
CA ALA A 3 17.05 1.71 3.35
C ALA A 3 15.65 2.35 3.45
N LEU A 4 14.74 2.03 2.50
CA LEU A 4 13.34 2.45 2.57
C LEU A 4 12.57 1.64 3.64
N VAL A 5 12.93 0.35 3.80
CA VAL A 5 12.42 -0.51 4.87
C VAL A 5 12.79 0.02 6.25
N ASN A 6 14.01 0.54 6.46
CA ASN A 6 14.42 1.07 7.76
C ASN A 6 13.83 2.45 8.08
N TYR A 7 13.70 3.36 7.10
CA TYR A 7 13.11 4.69 7.41
C TYR A 7 11.61 4.62 7.74
N GLN A 8 10.83 3.75 7.09
CA GLN A 8 9.42 3.55 7.46
C GLN A 8 9.25 2.73 8.74
N LEU A 9 10.19 1.84 9.10
CA LEU A 9 10.16 1.15 10.39
C LEU A 9 10.61 2.04 11.56
N ASP A 10 11.57 2.94 11.35
CA ASP A 10 12.09 3.84 12.40
C ASP A 10 11.14 5.03 12.68
N GLU A 11 10.41 5.52 11.67
CA GLU A 11 9.38 6.56 11.89
C GLU A 11 8.13 6.03 12.63
N ILE A 12 7.87 4.72 12.65
CA ILE A 12 6.79 4.12 13.45
C ILE A 12 7.19 3.96 14.93
N GLN A 13 8.47 4.10 15.29
CA GLN A 13 8.91 3.97 16.68
C GLN A 13 8.96 5.27 17.49
N ASN A 14 8.69 6.44 16.88
CA ASN A 14 8.77 7.73 17.59
C ASN A 14 7.59 8.67 17.29
N GLU A 15 6.35 8.20 17.41
CA GLU A 15 5.23 9.12 17.63
C GLU A 15 5.27 9.71 19.07
N PRO A 16 4.89 10.99 19.25
CA PRO A 16 4.82 11.61 20.57
C PRO A 16 3.86 10.81 21.47
N GLN A 17 4.32 10.48 22.68
CA GLN A 17 3.61 9.72 23.74
C GLN A 17 2.28 10.34 24.24
N ASP A 18 1.72 11.32 23.54
CA ASP A 18 0.49 12.02 23.90
C ASP A 18 -0.55 11.92 22.79
N LYS A 19 -1.23 10.75 22.69
CA LYS A 19 -2.62 10.59 22.21
C LYS A 19 -3.07 9.13 22.39
N LEU A 20 -4.16 8.95 23.16
CA LEU A 20 -4.93 7.71 23.40
C LEU A 20 -4.18 6.37 23.32
N LYS A 21 -3.96 5.71 24.47
CA LYS A 21 -3.51 4.31 24.53
C LYS A 21 -4.54 3.38 23.87
N PHE A 22 -4.36 3.09 22.58
CA PHE A 22 -5.12 2.07 21.88
C PHE A 22 -4.62 0.68 22.29
N GLN A 23 -5.54 -0.22 22.66
CA GLN A 23 -5.20 -1.61 22.92
C GLN A 23 -5.04 -2.34 21.58
N THR A 24 -3.88 -2.96 21.37
CA THR A 24 -3.57 -3.83 20.23
C THR A 24 -3.69 -5.28 20.67
N LEU A 25 -4.35 -6.09 19.84
CA LEU A 25 -4.40 -7.54 19.98
C LEU A 25 -3.66 -8.19 18.81
N SER A 26 -2.77 -9.15 19.09
CA SER A 26 -2.12 -10.00 18.09
C SER A 26 -2.58 -11.44 18.33
N ILE A 27 -3.06 -12.12 17.29
CA ILE A 27 -3.54 -13.51 17.35
C ILE A 27 -2.58 -14.40 16.53
N ASN A 28 -2.07 -15.48 17.13
CA ASN A 28 -1.18 -16.47 16.51
C ASN A 28 -1.72 -17.91 16.67
N GLU A 29 -1.23 -18.90 15.93
CA GLU A 29 -1.75 -20.30 16.06
C GLU A 29 -1.63 -20.89 17.47
N ASN A 30 -0.62 -20.48 18.23
CA ASN A 30 -0.43 -20.91 19.63
C ASN A 30 -1.44 -20.27 20.60
N SER A 31 -2.29 -19.37 20.11
CA SER A 31 -3.41 -18.74 20.83
C SER A 31 -4.61 -19.67 21.03
N GLN A 32 -4.51 -20.97 20.68
CA GLN A 32 -5.55 -21.98 20.90
C GLN A 32 -6.00 -22.13 22.37
N ASN A 33 -5.31 -21.49 23.32
CA ASN A 33 -5.72 -21.34 24.71
C ASN A 33 -5.95 -19.87 25.12
N PHE A 34 -6.52 -19.02 24.27
CA PHE A 34 -7.17 -17.82 24.79
C PHE A 34 -8.40 -18.25 25.59
N ASP A 35 -8.20 -18.33 26.91
CA ASP A 35 -9.22 -18.55 27.93
C ASP A 35 -10.33 -17.51 27.73
N LEU A 36 -11.34 -17.87 26.95
CA LEU A 36 -12.55 -17.09 26.62
C LEU A 36 -13.37 -16.69 27.86
N GLN A 37 -12.90 -17.04 29.06
CA GLN A 37 -13.56 -16.79 30.34
C GLN A 37 -12.94 -15.65 31.16
N LYS A 38 -11.76 -15.11 30.82
CA LYS A 38 -11.08 -14.10 31.67
C LYS A 38 -11.21 -12.64 31.25
N ASN A 39 -11.79 -12.33 30.10
CA ASN A 39 -12.05 -10.94 29.70
C ASN A 39 -13.55 -10.69 29.51
N GLN A 40 -14.27 -10.62 30.64
CA GLN A 40 -15.62 -10.03 30.71
C GLN A 40 -15.62 -8.50 30.45
N ASN A 41 -14.45 -7.90 30.24
CA ASN A 41 -14.37 -6.58 29.64
C ASN A 41 -14.63 -6.74 28.15
N LYS A 42 -15.84 -6.35 27.69
CA LYS A 42 -16.16 -6.08 26.28
C LYS A 42 -14.90 -5.55 25.59
N THR A 43 -14.27 -6.35 24.76
CA THR A 43 -12.90 -6.12 24.29
C THR A 43 -12.87 -4.86 23.43
N LYS A 44 -12.39 -3.76 24.01
CA LYS A 44 -12.27 -2.43 23.38
C LYS A 44 -10.93 -2.28 22.65
N PHE A 45 -10.50 -3.30 21.90
CA PHE A 45 -9.31 -3.14 21.09
C PHE A 45 -9.67 -2.39 19.82
N HIS A 46 -8.77 -1.50 19.41
CA HIS A 46 -8.95 -0.69 18.21
C HIS A 46 -8.10 -1.22 17.05
N ARG A 47 -7.12 -2.07 17.36
CA ARG A 47 -6.17 -2.63 16.39
C ARG A 47 -6.10 -4.14 16.56
N LEU A 48 -6.19 -4.87 15.46
CA LEU A 48 -6.02 -6.30 15.39
C LEU A 48 -5.00 -6.67 14.32
N LYS A 49 -3.96 -7.42 14.71
CA LYS A 49 -3.05 -8.07 13.76
C LYS A 49 -3.27 -9.58 13.83
N ILE A 50 -3.66 -10.16 12.70
CA ILE A 50 -3.73 -11.61 12.51
C ILE A 50 -2.35 -12.03 11.97
N ASP A 51 -1.69 -12.91 12.71
CA ASP A 51 -0.39 -13.44 12.33
C ASP A 51 -0.51 -14.34 11.10
N GLU A 52 0.56 -14.43 10.30
CA GLU A 52 0.62 -15.23 9.07
C GLU A 52 0.28 -16.70 9.30
N SER A 53 0.66 -17.23 10.45
CA SER A 53 0.33 -18.60 10.84
C SER A 53 -1.17 -18.83 11.07
N CYS A 54 -1.93 -17.80 11.44
CA CYS A 54 -3.29 -17.99 11.95
C CYS A 54 -4.34 -18.16 10.83
N SER A 55 -5.09 -19.26 10.83
CA SER A 55 -6.31 -19.34 10.02
C SER A 55 -7.45 -18.49 10.61
N ILE A 56 -8.27 -17.87 9.75
CA ILE A 56 -9.50 -17.20 10.20
C ILE A 56 -10.54 -18.26 10.57
N SER A 57 -10.47 -18.72 11.80
CA SER A 57 -11.46 -19.63 12.39
C SER A 57 -12.71 -18.88 12.85
N THR A 58 -13.78 -19.63 13.14
CA THR A 58 -15.00 -19.11 13.76
C THR A 58 -14.74 -18.38 15.08
N GLY A 59 -13.67 -18.74 15.81
CA GLY A 59 -13.24 -18.06 17.02
C GLY A 59 -12.73 -16.64 16.76
N VAL A 60 -11.88 -16.46 15.73
CA VAL A 60 -11.36 -15.15 15.33
C VAL A 60 -12.48 -14.25 14.82
N LEU A 61 -13.38 -14.78 13.99
CA LEU A 61 -14.57 -14.06 13.53
C LEU A 61 -15.45 -13.61 14.71
N LYS A 62 -15.63 -14.45 15.73
CA LYS A 62 -16.39 -14.07 16.93
C LYS A 62 -15.71 -12.94 17.71
N ILE A 63 -14.37 -12.96 17.81
CA ILE A 63 -13.60 -11.88 18.45
C ILE A 63 -13.79 -10.56 17.68
N ILE A 64 -13.69 -10.60 16.35
CA ILE A 64 -13.90 -9.43 15.49
C ILE A 64 -15.33 -8.91 15.67
N LYS A 65 -16.34 -9.77 15.53
CA LYS A 65 -17.76 -9.40 15.70
C LYS A 65 -18.09 -8.77 17.05
N GLN A 66 -17.36 -9.13 18.10
CA GLN A 66 -17.55 -8.58 19.45
C GLN A 66 -16.75 -7.30 19.69
N SER A 67 -15.90 -6.90 18.74
CA SER A 67 -15.04 -5.73 18.80
C SER A 67 -15.59 -4.57 17.97
N TYR A 68 -16.65 -3.97 18.48
CA TYR A 68 -17.33 -2.84 17.82
C TYR A 68 -16.45 -1.58 17.67
N PHE A 69 -15.27 -1.53 18.30
CA PHE A 69 -14.33 -0.40 18.24
C PHE A 69 -13.11 -0.66 17.35
N LEU A 70 -13.08 -1.77 16.62
CA LEU A 70 -11.99 -2.10 15.71
C LEU A 70 -11.89 -1.05 14.60
N ARG A 71 -10.75 -0.35 14.54
CA ARG A 71 -10.44 0.69 13.55
C ARG A 71 -9.30 0.29 12.62
N GLU A 72 -8.45 -0.65 13.04
CA GLU A 72 -7.33 -1.10 12.24
C GLU A 72 -7.24 -2.62 12.24
N LEU A 73 -7.14 -3.20 11.05
CA LEU A 73 -7.01 -4.64 10.85
C LEU A 73 -5.82 -4.92 9.93
N SER A 74 -4.95 -5.84 10.32
CA SER A 74 -3.80 -6.31 9.53
C SER A 74 -3.85 -7.83 9.41
N LEU A 75 -3.72 -8.35 8.19
CA LEU A 75 -3.77 -9.79 7.89
C LEU A 75 -3.11 -10.11 6.53
N LEU A 76 -2.96 -11.40 6.23
CA LEU A 76 -2.61 -11.88 4.88
C LEU A 76 -3.82 -11.88 3.95
N TYR A 77 -3.59 -11.81 2.63
CA TYR A 77 -4.65 -11.90 1.63
C TYR A 77 -5.37 -13.25 1.65
N SER A 78 -4.65 -14.36 1.88
CA SER A 78 -5.24 -15.71 2.06
C SER A 78 -6.23 -15.81 3.21
N GLN A 79 -6.07 -14.97 4.22
CA GLN A 79 -6.93 -14.92 5.40
C GLN A 79 -8.21 -14.13 5.10
N LEU A 80 -8.20 -13.24 4.10
CA LEU A 80 -9.32 -12.39 3.76
C LEU A 80 -10.42 -13.18 3.01
N ASN A 81 -11.68 -12.99 3.42
CA ASN A 81 -12.85 -13.60 2.78
C ASN A 81 -14.07 -12.68 2.87
N GLU A 82 -15.13 -13.01 2.13
CA GLU A 82 -16.33 -12.17 2.07
C GLU A 82 -17.04 -12.03 3.42
N GLU A 83 -17.10 -13.10 4.22
CA GLU A 83 -17.75 -13.08 5.54
C GLU A 83 -17.07 -12.07 6.47
N LEU A 84 -15.74 -12.03 6.47
CA LEU A 84 -14.98 -11.07 7.25
C LEU A 84 -15.24 -9.63 6.79
N ILE A 85 -15.21 -9.35 5.48
CA ILE A 85 -15.44 -7.99 4.99
C ILE A 85 -16.87 -7.52 5.28
N VAL A 86 -17.85 -8.39 5.07
CA VAL A 86 -19.26 -8.09 5.41
C VAL A 86 -19.41 -7.78 6.89
N MET A 87 -18.74 -8.54 7.76
CA MET A 87 -18.79 -8.35 9.21
C MET A 87 -18.20 -7.01 9.66
N ILE A 88 -17.05 -6.61 9.15
CA ILE A 88 -16.43 -5.31 9.48
C ILE A 88 -17.10 -4.13 8.75
N SER A 89 -18.04 -4.42 7.84
CA SER A 89 -18.87 -3.45 7.11
C SER A 89 -20.35 -3.55 7.51
N ASP A 90 -20.60 -4.02 8.73
CA ASP A 90 -21.93 -4.07 9.34
C ASP A 90 -22.17 -2.78 10.15
N ASP A 91 -23.41 -2.30 10.18
CA ASP A 91 -23.77 -1.03 10.85
C ASP A 91 -23.48 -1.04 12.37
N ASP A 92 -23.35 -2.24 12.96
CA ASP A 92 -22.94 -2.39 14.35
C ASP A 92 -21.44 -2.06 14.58
N HIS A 93 -20.61 -2.11 13.54
CA HIS A 93 -19.19 -1.82 13.60
C HIS A 93 -18.88 -0.35 13.34
N VAL A 94 -17.87 0.21 14.03
CA VAL A 94 -17.34 1.52 13.65
C VAL A 94 -16.67 1.44 12.26
N PRO A 95 -16.71 2.52 11.46
CA PRO A 95 -15.94 2.60 10.22
C PRO A 95 -14.47 2.30 10.45
N LEU A 96 -13.91 1.45 9.61
CA LEU A 96 -12.51 1.07 9.67
C LEU A 96 -11.65 2.22 9.15
N GLU A 97 -10.59 2.55 9.86
CA GLU A 97 -9.64 3.61 9.49
C GLU A 97 -8.49 3.04 8.66
N THR A 98 -8.02 1.83 8.96
CA THR A 98 -6.92 1.19 8.23
C THR A 98 -7.18 -0.31 8.04
N LEU A 99 -6.99 -0.78 6.80
CA LEU A 99 -6.91 -2.20 6.46
C LEU A 99 -5.57 -2.45 5.80
N ARG A 100 -4.72 -3.27 6.43
CA ARG A 100 -3.41 -3.66 5.91
C ARG A 100 -3.45 -5.11 5.43
N ILE A 101 -3.10 -5.32 4.18
CA ILE A 101 -3.11 -6.63 3.55
C ILE A 101 -1.75 -6.88 2.92
N GLN A 102 -1.18 -8.04 3.21
CA GLN A 102 0.00 -8.56 2.53
C GLN A 102 -0.42 -9.75 1.66
N ALA A 103 -0.11 -9.68 0.37
CA ALA A 103 -0.39 -10.73 -0.61
C ALA A 103 0.93 -11.31 -1.12
N ASP A 104 1.24 -12.52 -0.70
CA ASP A 104 2.34 -13.30 -1.28
C ASP A 104 1.91 -13.90 -2.64
N SER A 105 2.86 -14.40 -3.43
CA SER A 105 2.59 -15.00 -4.76
C SER A 105 1.74 -16.28 -4.69
N GLU A 106 1.84 -17.07 -3.62
CA GLU A 106 1.15 -18.37 -3.49
C GLU A 106 -0.34 -18.21 -3.09
N THR A 107 -0.72 -17.10 -2.47
CA THR A 107 -2.06 -16.88 -1.87
C THR A 107 -3.03 -16.11 -2.77
N LYS A 108 -2.59 -15.60 -3.92
CA LYS A 108 -3.43 -14.82 -4.87
C LYS A 108 -4.57 -15.63 -5.49
N ILE A 109 -4.48 -16.96 -5.43
CA ILE A 109 -5.25 -17.85 -6.29
C ILE A 109 -6.66 -18.19 -5.72
N ASN A 110 -6.90 -18.04 -4.41
CA ASN A 110 -8.03 -18.74 -3.76
C ASN A 110 -9.14 -17.88 -3.13
N SER A 111 -9.00 -16.56 -3.01
CA SER A 111 -10.04 -15.69 -2.42
C SER A 111 -10.37 -14.51 -3.33
N LYS A 112 -11.15 -14.73 -4.39
CA LYS A 112 -11.75 -13.64 -5.17
C LYS A 112 -12.93 -13.05 -4.40
N ILE A 113 -12.67 -11.96 -3.69
CA ILE A 113 -13.70 -11.16 -3.05
C ILE A 113 -14.44 -10.38 -4.13
N ASN A 114 -15.77 -10.46 -4.14
CA ASN A 114 -16.59 -9.78 -5.13
C ASN A 114 -16.47 -8.25 -5.00
N ASP A 115 -16.52 -7.55 -6.14
CA ASP A 115 -16.56 -6.10 -6.24
C ASP A 115 -17.61 -5.46 -5.34
N LYS A 116 -18.79 -6.08 -5.22
CA LYS A 116 -19.86 -5.57 -4.34
C LYS A 116 -19.47 -5.59 -2.87
N THR A 117 -18.67 -6.58 -2.47
CA THR A 117 -18.17 -6.73 -1.10
C THR A 117 -17.13 -5.64 -0.80
N TRP A 118 -16.24 -5.35 -1.75
CA TRP A 118 -15.32 -4.22 -1.65
C TRP A 118 -16.02 -2.86 -1.64
N GLN A 119 -17.04 -2.67 -2.50
CA GLN A 119 -17.86 -1.47 -2.52
C GLN A 119 -18.55 -1.25 -1.18
N ARG A 120 -19.16 -2.30 -0.60
CA ARG A 120 -19.78 -2.23 0.72
C ARG A 120 -18.79 -1.76 1.80
N LEU A 121 -17.56 -2.26 1.79
CA LEU A 121 -16.52 -1.81 2.70
C LEU A 121 -16.19 -0.32 2.50
N GLY A 122 -16.05 0.10 1.24
CA GLY A 122 -15.78 1.49 0.88
C GLY A 122 -16.92 2.45 1.26
N ASP A 123 -18.17 2.01 1.14
CA ASP A 123 -19.35 2.79 1.52
C ASP A 123 -19.49 2.92 3.04
N HIS A 124 -19.23 1.82 3.76
CA HIS A 124 -19.22 1.83 5.23
C HIS A 124 -18.06 2.66 5.79
N SER A 125 -16.88 2.58 5.15
CA SER A 125 -15.64 3.21 5.60
C SER A 125 -15.07 4.15 4.52
N PRO A 126 -15.71 5.30 4.25
CA PRO A 126 -15.34 6.17 3.11
C PRO A 126 -13.94 6.79 3.21
N ASN A 127 -13.38 6.86 4.41
CA ASN A 127 -12.03 7.38 4.69
C ASN A 127 -11.01 6.25 4.96
N LEU A 128 -11.31 5.01 4.59
CA LEU A 128 -10.44 3.86 4.81
C LEU A 128 -9.09 4.05 4.12
N ASN A 129 -8.01 3.86 4.87
CA ASN A 129 -6.67 3.62 4.33
C ASN A 129 -6.50 2.14 4.06
N LEU A 130 -6.73 1.73 2.81
CA LEU A 130 -6.39 0.39 2.35
C LEU A 130 -4.92 0.37 1.90
N ILE A 131 -4.10 -0.34 2.66
CA ILE A 131 -2.66 -0.48 2.46
C ILE A 131 -2.38 -1.92 1.99
N MET A 132 -1.81 -2.07 0.81
CA MET A 132 -1.50 -3.37 0.23
C MET A 132 -0.02 -3.50 -0.09
N THR A 133 0.58 -4.60 0.34
CA THR A 133 1.91 -5.04 -0.09
C THR A 133 1.72 -6.27 -0.97
N LEU A 134 2.12 -6.18 -2.23
CA LEU A 134 2.00 -7.24 -3.22
C LEU A 134 3.40 -7.75 -3.56
N TYR A 135 3.65 -9.05 -3.35
CA TYR A 135 4.86 -9.69 -3.85
C TYR A 135 4.65 -10.12 -5.30
N VAL A 136 5.16 -9.35 -6.25
CA VAL A 136 5.01 -9.57 -7.69
C VAL A 136 6.05 -10.56 -8.20
N ASP A 137 5.58 -11.54 -8.96
CA ASP A 137 6.40 -12.47 -9.72
C ASP A 137 6.17 -12.20 -11.22
N ASP A 138 7.13 -12.54 -12.07
CA ASP A 138 7.11 -12.25 -13.51
C ASP A 138 5.93 -12.94 -14.25
N ASP A 139 5.28 -13.91 -13.60
CA ASP A 139 4.09 -14.60 -14.11
C ASP A 139 2.82 -13.75 -13.88
N GLU A 140 2.34 -13.11 -14.96
CA GLU A 140 1.27 -12.09 -15.13
C GLU A 140 -0.06 -12.10 -14.30
N ASP A 141 -0.26 -12.94 -13.28
CA ASP A 141 -1.55 -13.09 -12.57
C ASP A 141 -1.82 -12.02 -11.48
N ASP A 142 -0.87 -11.12 -11.25
CA ASP A 142 -0.95 -10.09 -10.20
C ASP A 142 -2.03 -9.04 -10.42
N SER A 143 -2.51 -8.93 -11.65
CA SER A 143 -3.50 -7.93 -12.01
C SER A 143 -4.88 -8.15 -11.42
N CYS A 144 -5.18 -9.34 -10.87
CA CYS A 144 -6.48 -9.63 -10.28
C CYS A 144 -6.77 -8.80 -9.01
N LEU A 145 -5.73 -8.30 -8.33
CA LEU A 145 -5.84 -7.45 -7.14
C LEU A 145 -5.86 -5.95 -7.47
N ILE A 146 -5.72 -5.59 -8.75
CA ILE A 146 -5.74 -4.20 -9.23
C ILE A 146 -7.02 -3.96 -10.01
N ASN A 147 -8.01 -3.39 -9.33
CA ASN A 147 -9.38 -3.25 -9.82
C ASN A 147 -10.04 -2.03 -9.18
N SER A 148 -10.83 -1.31 -9.97
CA SER A 148 -11.56 -0.10 -9.56
C SER A 148 -12.51 -0.27 -8.35
N SER A 149 -12.98 -1.48 -8.06
CA SER A 149 -13.84 -1.74 -6.89
C SER A 149 -13.07 -1.74 -5.57
N ILE A 150 -11.76 -2.03 -5.62
CA ILE A 150 -10.90 -2.14 -4.47
C ILE A 150 -10.38 -0.74 -4.13
N PRO A 151 -10.68 -0.17 -2.95
CA PRO A 151 -10.38 1.23 -2.64
C PRO A 151 -8.91 1.42 -2.20
N ILE A 152 -7.94 0.95 -2.99
CA ILE A 152 -6.51 0.99 -2.66
C ILE A 152 -6.05 2.44 -2.49
N THR A 153 -5.37 2.70 -1.38
CA THR A 153 -4.81 4.03 -1.05
C THR A 153 -3.29 4.01 -0.95
N HIS A 154 -2.69 2.92 -0.49
CA HIS A 154 -1.24 2.79 -0.40
C HIS A 154 -0.86 1.43 -0.97
N LEU A 155 0.07 1.41 -1.92
CA LEU A 155 0.47 0.20 -2.64
C LEU A 155 1.99 0.09 -2.66
N GLN A 156 2.49 -1.05 -2.22
CA GLN A 156 3.90 -1.43 -2.31
C GLN A 156 4.01 -2.68 -3.17
N LEU A 157 4.79 -2.58 -4.24
CA LEU A 157 5.14 -3.70 -5.11
C LEU A 157 6.53 -4.20 -4.72
N GLU A 158 6.58 -5.39 -4.16
CA GLU A 158 7.81 -6.14 -3.90
C GLU A 158 8.06 -7.13 -5.04
N GLY A 159 9.32 -7.46 -5.32
CA GLY A 159 9.66 -8.28 -6.49
C GLY A 159 9.74 -7.46 -7.79
N ILE A 160 9.57 -8.13 -8.92
CA ILE A 160 9.72 -7.55 -10.26
C ILE A 160 8.33 -7.23 -10.80
N SER A 161 8.03 -5.93 -10.95
CA SER A 161 6.77 -5.46 -11.53
C SER A 161 6.86 -5.33 -13.05
N SER A 162 5.73 -5.11 -13.72
CA SER A 162 5.68 -4.83 -15.16
C SER A 162 5.04 -3.47 -15.46
N ALA A 163 5.40 -2.88 -16.61
CA ALA A 163 4.75 -1.66 -17.10
C ALA A 163 3.22 -1.85 -17.27
N VAL A 164 2.78 -3.05 -17.64
CA VAL A 164 1.36 -3.41 -17.74
C VAL A 164 0.66 -3.29 -16.39
N LEU A 165 1.29 -3.75 -15.31
CA LEU A 165 0.74 -3.63 -13.96
C LEU A 165 0.67 -2.16 -13.52
N LEU A 166 1.71 -1.36 -13.77
CA LEU A 166 1.71 0.07 -13.46
C LEU A 166 0.60 0.82 -14.21
N ARG A 167 0.38 0.49 -15.49
CA ARG A 167 -0.72 1.05 -16.27
C ARG A 167 -2.07 0.70 -15.66
N LYS A 168 -2.29 -0.57 -15.28
CA LYS A 168 -3.52 -0.99 -14.59
C LYS A 168 -3.72 -0.25 -13.27
N ILE A 169 -2.66 -0.04 -12.48
CA ILE A 169 -2.72 0.75 -11.24
C ILE A 169 -3.19 2.18 -11.54
N SER A 170 -2.61 2.82 -12.57
CA SER A 170 -3.02 4.17 -12.97
C SER A 170 -4.49 4.27 -13.38
N GLU A 171 -5.04 3.23 -13.98
CA GLU A 171 -6.43 3.22 -14.47
C GLU A 171 -7.45 2.86 -13.38
N ASN A 172 -7.04 2.03 -12.41
CA ASN A 172 -7.97 1.42 -11.45
C ASN A 172 -7.85 2.00 -10.03
N CYS A 173 -6.67 2.45 -9.60
CA CYS A 173 -6.42 2.90 -8.24
C CYS A 173 -6.60 4.42 -8.09
N LEU A 174 -7.78 4.95 -8.40
CA LEU A 174 -8.04 6.41 -8.40
C LEU A 174 -7.93 7.06 -7.00
N LYS A 175 -7.98 6.26 -5.93
CA LYS A 175 -7.82 6.72 -4.54
C LYS A 175 -6.36 6.65 -4.05
N LEU A 176 -5.41 6.26 -4.90
CA LEU A 176 -4.01 6.06 -4.53
C LEU A 176 -3.38 7.36 -4.00
N VAL A 177 -2.73 7.23 -2.84
CA VAL A 177 -2.03 8.26 -2.07
C VAL A 177 -0.53 8.00 -2.08
N GLU A 178 -0.13 6.73 -1.99
CA GLU A 178 1.26 6.29 -2.00
C GLU A 178 1.47 5.10 -2.93
N LEU A 179 2.53 5.15 -3.74
CA LEU A 179 3.00 4.03 -4.54
C LEU A 179 4.50 3.82 -4.32
N VAL A 180 4.90 2.59 -4.03
CA VAL A 180 6.31 2.16 -3.98
C VAL A 180 6.51 1.01 -4.96
N VAL A 181 7.46 1.18 -5.88
CA VAL A 181 7.83 0.19 -6.90
C VAL A 181 9.31 -0.17 -6.69
N GLY A 182 9.58 -1.42 -6.35
CA GLY A 182 10.95 -1.87 -6.05
C GLY A 182 11.81 -2.12 -7.30
N SER A 183 11.22 -2.67 -8.35
CA SER A 183 11.82 -2.95 -9.65
C SER A 183 10.71 -3.09 -10.69
N CYS A 184 10.99 -2.73 -11.94
CA CYS A 184 10.05 -2.91 -13.05
C CYS A 184 10.77 -3.40 -14.30
N THR A 185 10.28 -4.50 -14.88
CA THR A 185 10.66 -4.97 -16.21
C THR A 185 9.78 -4.33 -17.28
N SER A 186 10.43 -3.83 -18.32
CA SER A 186 9.79 -3.23 -19.48
C SER A 186 10.75 -3.24 -20.67
N ASP A 187 10.20 -3.23 -21.89
CA ASP A 187 10.98 -3.14 -23.14
C ASP A 187 11.57 -1.73 -23.38
N GLY A 188 11.51 -0.85 -22.37
CA GLY A 188 11.97 0.54 -22.40
C GLY A 188 11.49 1.33 -21.18
N PRO A 189 11.68 2.66 -21.18
CA PRO A 189 11.32 3.50 -20.03
C PRO A 189 9.82 3.49 -19.71
N ILE A 190 9.47 3.54 -18.42
CA ILE A 190 8.09 3.53 -17.90
C ILE A 190 7.45 4.94 -17.84
N ASP A 191 7.89 5.85 -18.70
CA ASP A 191 7.49 7.27 -18.67
C ASP A 191 5.98 7.44 -18.83
N ASP A 192 5.38 6.73 -19.79
CA ASP A 192 3.95 6.79 -20.10
C ASP A 192 3.10 6.30 -18.91
N GLU A 193 3.54 5.24 -18.22
CA GLU A 193 2.89 4.70 -17.03
C GLU A 193 2.90 5.71 -15.89
N LEU A 194 4.05 6.36 -15.64
CA LEU A 194 4.17 7.40 -14.62
C LEU A 194 3.32 8.62 -14.97
N ILE A 195 3.37 9.07 -16.22
CA ILE A 195 2.54 10.20 -16.68
C ILE A 195 1.05 9.87 -16.53
N SER A 196 0.62 8.67 -16.90
CA SER A 196 -0.76 8.20 -16.68
C SER A 196 -1.14 8.22 -15.20
N LEU A 197 -0.25 7.71 -14.33
CA LEU A 197 -0.42 7.71 -12.88
C LEU A 197 -0.62 9.14 -12.34
N SER A 198 0.21 10.09 -12.77
CA SER A 198 0.12 11.49 -12.32
C SER A 198 -1.21 12.16 -12.68
N LYS A 199 -1.79 11.79 -13.83
CA LYS A 199 -3.04 12.34 -14.38
C LYS A 199 -4.28 11.71 -13.73
N ASN A 200 -4.25 10.40 -13.48
CA ASN A 200 -5.43 9.68 -12.98
C ASN A 200 -5.50 9.64 -11.45
N CYS A 201 -4.36 9.46 -10.76
CA CYS A 201 -4.29 9.34 -9.30
C CYS A 201 -4.10 10.72 -8.66
N LEU A 202 -5.16 11.53 -8.63
CA LEU A 202 -5.14 12.92 -8.15
C LEU A 202 -4.86 13.06 -6.64
N LYS A 203 -4.93 11.97 -5.88
CA LYS A 203 -4.59 11.93 -4.44
C LYS A 203 -3.16 11.50 -4.16
N LEU A 204 -2.38 11.14 -5.19
CA LEU A 204 -1.01 10.66 -5.04
C LEU A 204 -0.13 11.76 -4.47
N THR A 205 0.48 11.52 -3.30
CA THR A 205 1.36 12.46 -2.61
C THR A 205 2.72 11.86 -2.26
N ALA A 206 2.88 10.54 -2.40
CA ALA A 206 4.12 9.84 -2.14
C ALA A 206 4.42 8.84 -3.27
N VAL A 207 5.63 8.89 -3.81
CA VAL A 207 6.11 7.92 -4.80
C VAL A 207 7.55 7.51 -4.50
N GLY A 208 7.79 6.20 -4.48
CA GLY A 208 9.11 5.59 -4.41
C GLY A 208 9.34 4.70 -5.62
N ILE A 209 10.44 4.88 -6.36
CA ILE A 209 10.78 4.06 -7.52
C ILE A 209 12.25 3.61 -7.42
N GLY A 210 12.46 2.31 -7.53
CA GLY A 210 13.77 1.69 -7.68
C GLY A 210 13.81 0.77 -8.88
N ASP A 211 15.01 0.57 -9.42
CA ASP A 211 15.32 -0.43 -10.44
C ASP A 211 14.31 -0.50 -11.61
N CYS A 212 13.85 0.66 -12.06
CA CYS A 212 13.05 0.88 -13.26
C CYS A 212 13.82 1.78 -14.23
N GLU A 213 13.49 1.77 -15.52
CA GLU A 213 14.01 2.75 -16.47
C GLU A 213 13.07 3.96 -16.59
N ILE A 214 13.55 5.17 -16.34
CA ILE A 214 12.78 6.43 -16.46
C ILE A 214 13.67 7.45 -17.16
N THR A 215 13.18 8.09 -18.22
CA THR A 215 13.96 9.17 -18.84
C THR A 215 13.90 10.44 -17.99
N CYS A 216 14.93 11.29 -18.09
CA CYS A 216 14.91 12.59 -17.43
C CYS A 216 13.71 13.44 -17.85
N SER A 217 13.31 13.40 -19.12
CA SER A 217 12.11 14.08 -19.63
C SER A 217 10.83 13.52 -19.01
N GLY A 218 10.67 12.18 -18.97
CA GLY A 218 9.52 11.52 -18.36
C GLY A 218 9.40 11.83 -16.86
N LEU A 219 10.52 11.81 -16.13
CA LEU A 219 10.60 12.19 -14.73
C LEU A 219 10.14 13.64 -14.50
N VAL A 220 10.63 14.58 -15.32
CA VAL A 220 10.27 16.00 -15.22
C VAL A 220 8.78 16.19 -15.52
N GLU A 221 8.24 15.56 -16.56
CA GLU A 221 6.82 15.66 -16.91
C GLU A 221 5.92 15.07 -15.81
N PHE A 222 6.30 13.91 -15.26
CA PHE A 222 5.62 13.30 -14.12
C PHE A 222 5.53 14.27 -12.93
N VAL A 223 6.66 14.88 -12.57
CA VAL A 223 6.72 15.85 -11.47
C VAL A 223 5.98 17.14 -11.83
N GLU A 224 5.93 17.56 -13.09
CA GLU A 224 5.16 18.73 -13.50
C GLU A 224 3.65 18.51 -13.33
N ASN A 225 3.16 17.32 -13.67
CA ASN A 225 1.76 16.93 -13.47
C ASN A 225 1.39 16.78 -11.98
N CYS A 226 2.31 16.31 -11.14
CA CYS A 226 2.08 16.18 -9.69
C CYS A 226 2.27 17.52 -8.96
N ASN A 227 3.32 18.26 -9.31
CA ASN A 227 3.76 19.51 -8.72
C ASN A 227 3.92 19.39 -7.18
N GLU A 228 3.63 20.46 -6.43
CA GLU A 228 3.67 20.52 -4.96
C GLU A 228 2.81 19.47 -4.23
N ARG A 229 1.94 18.75 -4.94
CA ARG A 229 1.18 17.63 -4.36
C ARG A 229 2.10 16.50 -3.88
N LEU A 230 3.24 16.32 -4.54
CA LEU A 230 4.18 15.24 -4.26
C LEU A 230 5.08 15.59 -3.06
N LYS A 231 4.60 15.22 -1.88
CA LYS A 231 5.26 15.46 -0.59
C LYS A 231 6.49 14.58 -0.40
N LEU A 232 6.40 13.32 -0.80
CA LEU A 232 7.49 12.35 -0.75
C LEU A 232 7.79 11.87 -2.17
N PHE A 233 9.05 11.96 -2.57
CA PHE A 233 9.47 11.52 -3.90
C PHE A 233 10.88 10.96 -3.82
N TYR A 234 11.00 9.66 -4.01
CA TYR A 234 12.26 8.93 -3.94
C TYR A 234 12.43 8.16 -5.24
N VAL A 235 13.55 8.39 -5.92
CA VAL A 235 13.90 7.68 -7.15
C VAL A 235 15.37 7.30 -7.06
N TRP A 236 15.70 6.05 -7.30
CA TRP A 236 17.09 5.61 -7.35
C TRP A 236 17.81 6.28 -8.52
N GLU A 237 19.04 6.73 -8.29
CA GLU A 237 19.85 7.33 -9.36
C GLU A 237 20.01 6.39 -10.56
N THR A 238 20.16 5.09 -10.30
CA THR A 238 20.26 4.05 -11.33
C THR A 238 19.00 3.86 -12.16
N SER A 239 17.87 4.45 -11.73
CA SER A 239 16.61 4.39 -12.48
C SER A 239 16.42 5.54 -13.47
N ILE A 240 17.31 6.53 -13.46
CA ILE A 240 17.18 7.73 -14.28
C ILE A 240 18.13 7.63 -15.47
N ILE A 241 17.59 7.81 -16.67
CA ILE A 241 18.30 7.77 -17.94
C ILE A 241 18.34 9.18 -18.53
N GLU A 242 19.52 9.65 -18.90
CA GLU A 242 19.70 10.92 -19.60
C GLU A 242 19.14 10.84 -21.03
N ASP A 243 18.63 11.96 -21.53
CA ASP A 243 18.07 12.06 -22.88
C ASP A 243 18.54 13.35 -23.57
N GLU A 244 18.01 13.62 -24.77
CA GLU A 244 18.42 14.78 -25.57
C GLU A 244 18.05 16.14 -24.93
N ASN A 245 17.09 16.16 -24.00
CA ASN A 245 16.59 17.38 -23.38
C ASN A 245 17.23 17.65 -22.02
N PHE A 246 17.57 16.59 -21.29
CA PHE A 246 18.05 16.69 -19.91
C PHE A 246 19.17 15.69 -19.61
N ASP A 247 20.20 16.20 -18.95
CA ASP A 247 21.12 15.41 -18.13
C ASP A 247 20.56 15.28 -16.69
N ILE A 248 21.14 14.40 -15.87
CA ILE A 248 20.68 14.18 -14.49
C ILE A 248 20.70 15.48 -13.66
N LEU A 249 21.72 16.32 -13.86
CA LEU A 249 21.90 17.55 -13.08
C LEU A 249 20.83 18.60 -13.40
N THR A 250 20.51 18.78 -14.67
CA THR A 250 19.49 19.72 -15.15
C THR A 250 18.09 19.23 -14.81
N ALA A 251 17.82 17.93 -14.94
CA ALA A 251 16.59 17.29 -14.48
C ALA A 251 16.38 17.51 -12.97
N THR A 252 17.41 17.24 -12.16
CA THR A 252 17.37 17.40 -10.70
C THR A 252 17.04 18.84 -10.28
N LYS A 253 17.65 19.83 -10.94
CA LYS A 253 17.34 21.25 -10.71
C LYS A 253 15.90 21.58 -11.08
N LYS A 254 15.42 21.07 -12.21
CA LYS A 254 14.04 21.28 -12.67
C LYS A 254 13.02 20.63 -11.73
N VAL A 255 13.26 19.39 -11.31
CA VAL A 255 12.42 18.68 -10.32
C VAL A 255 12.41 19.43 -8.99
N SER A 256 13.57 19.87 -8.48
CA SER A 256 13.64 20.68 -7.26
C SER A 256 12.82 21.97 -7.35
N TYR A 257 12.90 22.65 -8.50
CA TYR A 257 12.11 23.85 -8.76
C TYR A 257 10.60 23.56 -8.74
N LEU A 258 10.16 22.51 -9.42
CA LEU A 258 8.75 22.10 -9.47
C LEU A 258 8.21 21.69 -8.10
N LEU A 259 9.00 20.97 -7.30
CA LEU A 259 8.62 20.54 -5.95
C LEU A 259 8.73 21.65 -4.89
N LYS A 260 9.33 22.79 -5.22
CA LYS A 260 9.66 23.90 -4.29
C LYS A 260 10.47 23.47 -3.07
N ARG A 261 11.30 22.45 -3.23
CA ARG A 261 12.22 21.94 -2.21
C ARG A 261 13.42 21.32 -2.90
N ASN A 262 14.53 21.24 -2.18
CA ASN A 262 15.67 20.48 -2.68
C ASN A 262 15.26 19.02 -2.86
N TRP A 263 15.53 18.48 -4.03
CA TRP A 263 15.33 17.09 -4.36
C TRP A 263 16.56 16.60 -5.11
N THR A 264 16.98 15.38 -4.80
CA THR A 264 18.05 14.66 -5.48
C THR A 264 17.65 13.19 -5.57
N PRO A 265 18.05 12.46 -6.62
CA PRO A 265 17.87 11.02 -6.63
C PRO A 265 18.64 10.37 -5.48
N GLU A 266 18.14 9.22 -5.04
CA GLU A 266 18.75 8.42 -3.99
C GLU A 266 19.96 7.68 -4.54
N TYR A 267 21.12 7.97 -3.96
CA TYR A 267 22.36 7.27 -4.27
C TYR A 267 22.36 5.90 -3.61
N ILE A 268 22.54 4.85 -4.41
CA ILE A 268 22.76 3.50 -3.88
C ILE A 268 24.26 3.24 -3.85
N SER A 269 24.81 3.11 -2.64
CA SER A 269 26.20 2.68 -2.48
C SER A 269 26.39 1.32 -3.14
N PRO A 270 27.40 1.15 -4.02
CA PRO A 270 27.71 -0.17 -4.57
C PRO A 270 28.30 -1.16 -3.55
N TRP A 271 28.49 -0.75 -2.29
CA TRP A 271 29.13 -1.54 -1.22
C TRP A 271 28.55 -1.24 0.17
#